data_AF-A0A447RSZ1-F1
#
_entry.id   AF-A0A447RSZ1-F1
#
_cell.length_a   1.000
_cell.length_b   1.000
_cell.length_c   1.000
_cell.angle_alpha   90.00
_cell.angle_beta   90.00
_cell.angle_gamma   90.00
#
_symmetry.space_group_name_H-M   'P 1'
#
loop_
_entity.id
_entity.type
_entity.pdbx_description
1 polymer ?
#
loop_
_entity_poly.entity_id
_entity_poly.type
_entity_poly.pdbx_seq_one_letter_code
_entity_poly.pdbx_strand_id
1 'polypeptide(L)'
;MDRIIEKLDRGWWVVSHEQKLWLPGGELPHGEAVNFDLVGQHALHIGEWQGESVWMVRQDRRHDMGSLRQVLDQDPGLFQLAGRGIQLAEFYRSHKFCGYCGHPMHASKSEWAMLCSHCRERYYPQIAPCIIVAIRRDDAILLAQHTRHRKRRAHRAGRLCRGRRNP
;
A
#
# COMPACT_ATOMS: atom_id res chain seq x y z
N MET A 1 10.86 2.84 13.58
CA MET A 1 10.60 4.08 14.36
C MET A 1 10.46 5.22 13.38
N ASP A 2 9.49 6.11 13.61
CA ASP A 2 9.36 7.35 12.84
C ASP A 2 10.58 8.25 13.13
N ARG A 3 11.19 8.80 12.07
CA ARG A 3 12.32 9.72 12.19
C ARG A 3 12.29 10.78 11.09
N ILE A 4 12.99 11.89 11.34
CA ILE A 4 13.20 12.91 10.33
C ILE A 4 14.23 12.40 9.33
N ILE A 5 13.93 12.53 8.04
CA ILE A 5 14.82 12.14 6.94
C ILE A 5 16.02 13.08 6.86
N GLU A 6 17.22 12.52 6.76
CA GLU A 6 18.46 13.24 6.52
C GLU A 6 18.87 13.23 5.04
N LYS A 7 19.81 14.09 4.64
CA LYS A 7 20.24 14.22 3.23
C LYS A 7 20.77 12.92 2.62
N LEU A 8 21.48 12.13 3.42
CA LEU A 8 22.14 10.89 3.00
C LEU A 8 21.24 9.66 3.13
N ASP A 9 20.01 9.83 3.64
CA ASP A 9 19.06 8.73 3.69
C ASP A 9 18.71 8.29 2.27
N ARG A 10 18.72 6.97 2.07
CA ARG A 10 18.50 6.35 0.77
C ARG A 10 17.65 5.09 0.89
N GLY A 11 17.10 4.68 -0.24
CA GLY A 11 16.36 3.44 -0.39
C GLY A 11 15.09 3.67 -1.20
N TRP A 12 14.03 2.93 -0.86
CA TRP A 12 12.75 2.99 -1.54
C TRP A 12 11.78 3.90 -0.79
N TRP A 13 11.06 4.76 -1.51
CA TRP A 13 10.21 5.79 -0.92
C TRP A 13 8.73 5.56 -1.24
N VAL A 14 7.99 5.08 -0.25
CA VAL A 14 6.53 4.97 -0.30
C VAL A 14 5.92 6.28 0.19
N VAL A 15 5.83 7.26 -0.71
CA VAL A 15 5.14 8.54 -0.42
C VAL A 15 3.64 8.34 -0.68
N SER A 16 2.84 8.38 0.38
CA SER A 16 1.43 7.97 0.33
C SER A 16 0.49 9.02 0.93
N HIS A 17 -0.63 9.24 0.26
CA HIS A 17 -1.73 10.09 0.71
C HIS A 17 -3.05 9.58 0.11
N GLU A 18 -4.13 9.52 0.91
CA GLU A 18 -5.48 9.10 0.47
C GLU A 18 -5.54 7.81 -0.38
N GLN A 19 -4.94 6.73 0.12
CA GLN A 19 -4.87 5.41 -0.56
C GLN A 19 -4.14 5.41 -1.92
N LYS A 20 -3.44 6.50 -2.24
CA LYS A 20 -2.58 6.63 -3.42
C LYS A 20 -1.12 6.67 -3.01
N LEU A 21 -0.26 6.31 -3.94
CA LEU A 21 1.18 6.43 -3.80
C LEU A 21 1.75 7.30 -4.91
N TRP A 22 2.82 8.02 -4.62
CA TRP A 22 3.53 8.80 -5.62
C TRP A 22 4.40 7.89 -6.51
N LEU A 23 4.19 7.96 -7.82
CA LEU A 23 4.86 7.15 -8.83
C LEU A 23 5.42 8.04 -9.96
N PRO A 24 6.48 8.82 -9.70
CA PRO A 24 7.10 9.63 -10.74
C PRO A 24 7.58 8.71 -11.88
N GLY A 25 7.11 8.97 -13.10
CA GLY A 25 7.40 8.10 -14.25
C GLY A 25 6.72 6.73 -14.22
N GLY A 26 5.82 6.46 -13.28
CA GLY A 26 5.11 5.19 -13.13
C GLY A 26 5.81 4.16 -12.25
N GLU A 27 6.94 4.52 -11.63
CA GLU A 27 7.75 3.62 -10.80
C GLU A 27 7.83 4.12 -9.34
N LEU A 28 8.15 3.19 -8.42
CA LEU A 28 8.35 3.56 -7.02
C LEU A 28 9.68 4.32 -6.91
N PRO A 29 9.73 5.50 -6.28
CA PRO A 29 10.97 6.27 -6.18
C PRO A 29 12.04 5.49 -5.41
N HIS A 30 13.24 5.44 -5.97
CA HIS A 30 14.42 4.78 -5.41
C HIS A 30 15.64 5.69 -5.48
N GLY A 31 16.42 5.75 -4.40
CA GLY A 31 17.63 6.54 -4.30
C GLY A 31 17.65 7.43 -3.07
N GLU A 32 18.41 8.53 -3.13
CA GLU A 32 18.59 9.46 -2.01
C GLU A 32 17.41 10.41 -1.80
N ALA A 33 17.12 10.74 -0.54
CA ALA A 33 16.03 11.63 -0.14
C ALA A 33 16.08 13.02 -0.78
N VAL A 34 17.30 13.53 -1.03
CA VAL A 34 17.53 14.85 -1.62
C VAL A 34 16.98 14.95 -3.05
N ASN A 35 17.03 13.86 -3.80
CA ASN A 35 16.54 13.82 -5.19
C ASN A 35 15.02 13.90 -5.27
N PHE A 36 14.33 13.64 -4.17
CA PHE A 36 12.87 13.56 -4.09
C PHE A 36 12.26 14.65 -3.22
N ASP A 37 13.04 15.63 -2.75
CA ASP A 37 12.56 16.67 -1.84
C ASP A 37 11.85 16.07 -0.61
N LEU A 38 12.51 15.09 0.03
CA LEU A 38 12.01 14.39 1.22
C LEU A 38 12.83 14.72 2.48
N VAL A 39 13.94 15.43 2.35
CA VAL A 39 14.79 15.82 3.48
C VAL A 39 13.99 16.70 4.46
N GLY A 40 14.08 16.38 5.75
CA GLY A 40 13.33 17.08 6.79
C GLY A 40 11.89 16.58 6.98
N GLN A 41 11.41 15.68 6.12
CA GLN A 41 10.10 15.06 6.32
C GLN A 41 10.17 13.92 7.35
N HIS A 42 9.03 13.63 7.98
CA HIS A 42 8.88 12.46 8.84
C HIS A 42 8.67 11.19 8.01
N ALA A 43 9.49 10.18 8.27
CA ALA A 43 9.41 8.89 7.63
C ALA A 43 9.41 7.75 8.63
N LEU A 44 8.59 6.75 8.32
CA LEU A 44 8.56 5.49 9.02
C LEU A 44 9.30 4.43 8.21
N HIS A 45 10.29 3.78 8.83
CA HIS A 45 10.86 2.55 8.28
C HIS A 45 9.83 1.43 8.31
N ILE A 46 9.47 0.87 7.14
CA ILE A 46 8.41 -0.14 7.01
C ILE A 46 8.93 -1.53 6.59
N GLY A 47 10.21 -1.64 6.26
CA GLY A 47 10.89 -2.89 5.93
C GLY A 47 12.15 -2.66 5.11
N GLU A 48 12.75 -3.73 4.66
CA GLU A 48 13.93 -3.71 3.78
C GLU A 48 13.65 -4.58 2.55
N TRP A 49 14.19 -4.17 1.41
CA TRP A 49 14.12 -4.93 0.17
C TRP A 49 15.49 -4.92 -0.51
N GLN A 50 16.02 -6.10 -0.81
CA GLN A 50 17.36 -6.29 -1.38
C GLN A 50 18.49 -5.58 -0.59
N GLY A 51 18.36 -5.49 0.73
CA GLY A 51 19.34 -4.82 1.60
C GLY A 51 19.22 -3.31 1.66
N GLU A 52 18.19 -2.72 1.04
CA GLU A 52 17.89 -1.30 1.13
C GLU A 52 16.63 -1.03 1.94
N SER A 53 16.66 0.04 2.74
CA SER A 53 15.52 0.46 3.54
C SER A 53 14.34 0.90 2.67
N VAL A 54 13.13 0.53 3.10
CA VAL A 54 11.88 1.02 2.54
C VAL A 54 11.23 1.95 3.54
N TRP A 55 11.09 3.20 3.15
CA TRP A 55 10.55 4.29 3.95
C TRP A 55 9.14 4.62 3.51
N MET A 56 8.28 4.97 4.46
CA MET A 56 6.95 5.50 4.19
C MET A 56 6.85 6.94 4.67
N VAL A 57 6.37 7.82 3.80
CA VAL A 57 6.17 9.25 4.06
C VAL A 57 4.70 9.58 3.79
N ARG A 58 4.05 10.24 4.74
CA ARG A 58 2.62 10.62 4.64
C ARG A 58 2.48 12.01 4.06
N GLN A 59 2.62 12.14 2.75
CA GLN A 59 2.61 13.42 2.07
C GLN A 59 1.89 13.31 0.73
N ASP A 60 1.17 14.37 0.35
CA ASP A 60 0.57 14.51 -0.97
C ASP A 60 1.58 15.10 -1.97
N ARG A 61 1.46 14.71 -3.24
CA ARG A 61 2.25 15.28 -4.34
C ARG A 61 1.31 15.77 -5.44
N ARG A 62 1.66 16.90 -6.07
CA ARG A 62 0.81 17.57 -7.07
C ARG A 62 0.52 16.71 -8.30
N HIS A 63 1.45 15.84 -8.67
CA HIS A 63 1.37 15.00 -9.86
C HIS A 63 1.74 13.56 -9.51
N ASP A 64 1.41 12.64 -10.42
CA ASP A 64 1.84 11.24 -10.40
C ASP A 64 1.40 10.44 -9.16
N MET A 65 0.34 10.89 -8.48
CA MET A 65 -0.32 10.11 -7.43
C MET A 65 -1.19 9.02 -8.07
N GLY A 66 -0.78 7.78 -7.86
CA GLY A 66 -1.30 6.58 -8.52
C GLY A 66 -1.86 5.53 -7.56
N SER A 67 -2.48 4.49 -8.13
CA SER A 67 -2.91 3.32 -7.36
C SER A 67 -1.76 2.34 -7.22
N LEU A 68 -1.68 1.65 -6.08
CA LEU A 68 -0.77 0.50 -5.87
C LEU A 68 -0.80 -0.51 -7.03
N ARG A 69 -1.93 -0.67 -7.72
CA ARG A 69 -2.08 -1.59 -8.85
C ARG A 69 -1.15 -1.27 -10.03
N GLN A 70 -0.67 -0.03 -10.14
CA GLN A 70 0.26 0.35 -11.22
C GLN A 70 1.64 -0.30 -11.05
N VAL A 71 2.00 -0.67 -9.82
CA VAL A 71 3.24 -1.38 -9.51
C VAL A 71 3.03 -2.89 -9.30
N LEU A 72 1.88 -3.42 -9.75
CA LEU A 72 1.55 -4.85 -9.60
C LEU A 72 2.51 -5.77 -10.36
N ASP A 73 2.98 -5.30 -11.52
CA ASP A 73 3.89 -6.07 -12.40
C ASP A 73 5.37 -5.95 -11.96
N GLN A 74 5.65 -5.19 -10.90
CA GLN A 74 6.99 -5.10 -10.29
C GLN A 74 7.26 -6.30 -9.36
N ASP A 75 8.42 -6.31 -8.70
CA ASP A 75 8.78 -7.38 -7.77
C ASP A 75 7.72 -7.59 -6.68
N PRO A 76 7.28 -8.84 -6.42
CA PRO A 76 6.24 -9.13 -5.42
C PRO A 76 6.57 -8.64 -4.01
N GLY A 77 7.83 -8.66 -3.60
CA GLY A 77 8.25 -8.21 -2.28
C GLY A 77 8.11 -6.69 -2.15
N LEU A 78 8.54 -5.96 -3.17
CA LEU A 78 8.41 -4.51 -3.21
C LEU A 78 6.94 -4.07 -3.28
N PHE A 79 6.12 -4.78 -4.06
CA PHE A 79 4.66 -4.56 -4.11
C PHE A 79 4.01 -4.71 -2.73
N GLN A 80 4.37 -5.75 -1.98
CA GLN A 80 3.85 -5.97 -0.62
C GLN A 80 4.27 -4.85 0.35
N LEU A 81 5.52 -4.38 0.26
CA LEU A 81 6.03 -3.29 1.09
C LEU A 81 5.36 -1.95 0.73
N ALA A 82 5.16 -1.65 -0.55
CA ALA A 82 4.40 -0.48 -0.99
C ALA A 82 2.95 -0.54 -0.48
N GLY A 83 2.30 -1.70 -0.60
CA GLY A 83 0.95 -1.91 -0.08
C GLY A 83 0.84 -1.72 1.44
N ARG A 84 1.81 -2.24 2.18
CA ARG A 84 1.94 -2.03 3.64
C ARG A 84 2.05 -0.53 3.96
N GLY A 85 2.89 0.22 3.23
CA GLY A 85 3.05 1.66 3.44
C GLY A 85 1.74 2.43 3.26
N ILE A 86 0.98 2.12 2.19
CA ILE A 86 -0.33 2.73 1.94
C ILE A 86 -1.33 2.39 3.06
N GLN A 87 -1.38 1.12 3.48
CA GLN A 87 -2.26 0.67 4.57
C GLN A 87 -1.93 1.36 5.90
N LEU A 88 -0.64 1.49 6.23
CA LEU A 88 -0.20 2.18 7.44
C LEU A 88 -0.49 3.68 7.38
N ALA A 89 -0.25 4.33 6.24
CA ALA A 89 -0.58 5.74 6.05
C ALA A 89 -2.08 5.99 6.28
N GLU A 90 -2.94 5.14 5.72
CA GLU A 90 -4.38 5.21 5.87
C GLU A 90 -4.85 4.88 7.30
N PHE A 91 -4.21 3.91 7.96
CA PHE A 91 -4.44 3.58 9.36
C PHE A 91 -4.19 4.79 10.25
N TYR A 92 -3.04 5.45 10.12
CA TYR A 92 -2.73 6.63 10.92
C TYR A 92 -3.65 7.81 10.60
N ARG A 93 -4.06 7.98 9.34
CA ARG A 93 -5.01 9.02 8.93
C ARG A 93 -6.39 8.81 9.56
N SER A 94 -6.90 7.58 9.54
CA SER A 94 -8.21 7.20 10.06
C SER A 94 -8.29 7.19 11.59
N HIS A 95 -7.16 7.08 12.29
CA HIS A 95 -7.08 7.07 13.75
C HIS A 95 -6.44 8.34 14.32
N LYS A 96 -6.65 9.50 13.68
CA LYS A 96 -6.19 10.80 14.21
C LYS A 96 -6.84 11.15 15.55
N PHE A 97 -8.08 10.71 15.74
CA PHE A 97 -8.87 10.89 16.97
C PHE A 97 -9.37 9.53 17.46
N CYS A 98 -9.54 9.41 18.78
CA CYS A 98 -9.97 8.17 19.41
C CYS A 98 -11.46 7.92 19.16
N GLY A 99 -11.80 6.74 18.63
CA GLY A 99 -13.19 6.36 18.40
C GLY A 99 -14.02 6.21 19.67
N TYR A 100 -13.39 6.04 20.85
CA TYR A 100 -14.10 5.92 22.13
C TYR A 100 -14.40 7.27 22.78
N CYS A 101 -13.45 8.21 22.77
CA CYS A 101 -13.54 9.45 23.56
C CYS A 101 -13.30 10.73 22.76
N GLY A 102 -13.10 10.66 21.45
CA GLY A 102 -12.91 11.82 20.55
C GLY A 102 -11.58 12.57 20.69
N HIS A 103 -10.73 12.24 21.67
CA HIS A 103 -9.47 12.95 21.89
C HIS A 103 -8.41 12.60 20.84
N PRO A 104 -7.48 13.52 20.52
CA PRO A 104 -6.37 13.24 19.61
C PRO A 104 -5.55 12.02 20.05
N MET A 105 -5.13 11.22 19.08
CA MET A 105 -4.28 10.05 19.30
C MET A 105 -2.85 10.30 18.83
N HIS A 106 -1.91 9.49 19.31
CA HIS A 106 -0.51 9.53 18.90
C HIS A 106 -0.01 8.13 18.52
N ALA A 107 0.97 8.07 17.63
CA ALA A 107 1.56 6.80 17.22
C ALA A 107 2.45 6.22 18.34
N SER A 108 2.40 4.90 18.51
CA SER A 108 3.32 4.18 19.40
C SER A 108 4.75 4.22 18.86
N LYS A 109 5.74 4.20 19.76
CA LYS A 109 7.17 4.17 19.41
C LYS A 109 7.71 2.75 19.19
N SER A 110 7.08 1.74 19.80
CA SER A 110 7.54 0.35 19.80
C SER A 110 6.84 -0.52 18.76
N GLU A 111 5.65 -0.13 18.32
CA GLU A 111 4.76 -0.95 17.48
C GLU A 111 3.95 -0.07 16.52
N TRP A 112 3.38 -0.68 15.48
CA TRP A 112 2.44 0.01 14.60
C TRP A 112 1.06 0.07 15.24
N ALA A 113 0.90 1.01 16.16
CA ALA A 113 -0.36 1.25 16.86
C ALA A 113 -0.62 2.75 17.04
N MET A 114 -1.89 3.11 17.26
CA MET A 114 -2.31 4.43 17.70
C MET A 114 -2.81 4.34 19.14
N LEU A 115 -2.33 5.23 20.00
CA LEU A 115 -2.58 5.25 21.43
C LEU A 115 -3.36 6.51 21.83
N CYS A 116 -4.34 6.35 22.71
CA CYS A 116 -5.05 7.47 23.32
C CYS A 116 -4.51 7.73 24.73
N SER A 117 -4.00 8.94 24.97
CA SER A 117 -3.52 9.36 26.30
C SER A 117 -4.64 9.63 27.30
N HIS A 118 -5.89 9.83 26.83
CA HIS A 118 -7.03 10.16 27.68
C HIS A 118 -7.71 8.90 28.26
N CYS A 119 -8.13 7.97 27.41
CA CYS A 119 -8.87 6.76 27.84
C CYS A 119 -8.00 5.48 27.89
N ARG A 120 -6.73 5.53 27.45
CA ARG A 120 -5.78 4.41 27.38
C ARG A 120 -6.13 3.32 26.35
N GLU A 121 -7.14 3.54 25.53
CA GLU A 121 -7.45 2.67 24.39
C GLU A 121 -6.37 2.73 23.31
N ARG A 122 -6.22 1.62 22.59
CA ARG A 122 -5.24 1.48 21.50
C ARG A 122 -5.85 0.79 20.28
N TYR A 123 -5.34 1.13 19.12
CA TYR A 123 -5.78 0.57 17.84
C TYR A 123 -4.59 0.02 17.07
N TYR A 124 -4.85 -1.04 16.30
CA TYR A 124 -3.89 -1.67 15.40
C TYR A 124 -4.41 -1.64 13.96
N PRO A 125 -3.53 -1.65 12.95
CA PRO A 125 -3.93 -1.80 11.55
C PRO A 125 -4.80 -3.05 11.36
N GLN A 126 -5.97 -2.87 10.75
CA GLN A 126 -6.90 -3.96 10.52
C GLN A 126 -6.52 -4.74 9.25
N ILE A 127 -6.42 -6.07 9.37
CA ILE A 127 -6.28 -6.98 8.23
C ILE A 127 -7.63 -7.67 8.03
N ALA A 128 -8.32 -7.35 6.94
CA ALA A 128 -9.57 -8.01 6.59
C ALA A 128 -9.28 -9.36 5.92
N PRO A 129 -9.70 -10.50 6.50
CA PRO A 129 -9.55 -11.81 5.84
C PRO A 129 -10.38 -11.83 4.54
N CYS A 130 -9.79 -12.33 3.46
CA CYS A 130 -10.43 -12.40 2.14
C CYS A 130 -10.18 -13.77 1.52
N ILE A 131 -11.20 -14.32 0.86
CA ILE A 131 -11.11 -15.59 0.15
C ILE A 131 -11.02 -15.37 -1.36
N ILE A 132 -10.21 -16.20 -2.02
CA ILE A 132 -10.20 -16.34 -3.48
C ILE A 132 -10.45 -17.82 -3.80
N VAL A 133 -11.49 -18.10 -4.58
CA VAL A 133 -11.93 -19.46 -4.87
C VAL A 133 -12.02 -19.72 -6.37
N ALA A 134 -11.44 -20.83 -6.81
CA ALA A 134 -11.60 -21.35 -8.17
C ALA A 134 -12.75 -22.36 -8.21
N ILE A 135 -13.91 -21.95 -8.74
CA ILE A 135 -15.08 -22.83 -8.87
C ILE A 135 -14.92 -23.68 -10.14
N ARG A 136 -14.85 -25.00 -9.96
CA ARG A 136 -14.70 -25.97 -11.04
C ARG A 136 -15.97 -26.79 -11.25
N ARG A 137 -16.26 -27.11 -12.51
CA ARG A 137 -17.29 -28.08 -12.92
C ARG A 137 -16.70 -28.92 -14.04
N ASP A 138 -16.39 -30.18 -13.77
CA ASP A 138 -15.69 -31.08 -14.69
C ASP A 138 -14.39 -30.43 -15.23
N ASP A 139 -14.27 -30.30 -16.55
CA ASP A 139 -13.15 -29.63 -17.23
C ASP A 139 -13.36 -28.11 -17.45
N ALA A 140 -14.34 -27.49 -16.76
CA ALA A 140 -14.60 -26.05 -16.81
C ALA A 140 -14.25 -25.34 -15.49
N ILE A 141 -13.84 -24.08 -15.59
CA ILE A 141 -13.59 -23.15 -14.48
C ILE A 141 -14.40 -21.87 -14.66
N LEU A 142 -14.98 -21.35 -13.58
CA LEU A 142 -15.71 -20.09 -13.60
C LEU A 142 -14.74 -18.89 -13.58
N LEU A 143 -14.86 -18.01 -14.56
CA LEU A 143 -14.16 -16.73 -14.62
C LEU A 143 -15.19 -15.59 -14.65
N ALA A 144 -15.01 -14.59 -13.79
CA ALA A 144 -15.86 -13.41 -13.73
C ALA A 144 -15.02 -12.15 -13.99
N GLN A 145 -15.57 -11.22 -14.77
CA GLN A 145 -14.93 -9.92 -15.00
C GLN A 145 -15.60 -8.87 -14.10
N HIS A 146 -14.85 -8.36 -13.13
CA HIS A 146 -15.36 -7.36 -12.19
C HIS A 146 -15.57 -6.00 -12.88
N THR A 147 -16.73 -5.37 -12.65
CA THR A 147 -17.12 -4.10 -13.29
C THR A 147 -16.13 -2.96 -13.02
N ARG A 148 -15.58 -2.90 -11.79
CA ARG A 148 -14.57 -1.91 -11.37
C ARG A 148 -13.29 -1.90 -12.22
N HIS A 149 -12.97 -2.99 -12.92
CA HIS A 149 -11.72 -3.14 -13.68
C HIS A 149 -11.95 -3.38 -15.17
N ARG A 150 -13.14 -3.08 -15.68
CA ARG A 150 -13.45 -3.23 -17.09
C ARG A 150 -12.67 -2.19 -17.91
N LYS A 151 -11.56 -2.59 -18.55
CA LYS A 151 -10.90 -1.80 -19.60
C LYS A 151 -11.97 -1.48 -20.66
N ARG A 152 -12.17 -0.20 -21.02
CA ARG A 152 -13.21 0.28 -21.96
C ARG A 152 -13.08 -0.26 -23.40
N ARG A 153 -12.13 -1.15 -23.68
CA ARG A 153 -11.98 -1.87 -24.95
C ARG A 153 -11.55 -3.32 -24.67
N ALA A 154 -12.50 -4.18 -24.37
CA ALA A 154 -12.34 -5.61 -24.57
C ALA A 154 -13.70 -6.12 -25.03
N HIS A 155 -13.76 -6.59 -26.28
CA HIS A 155 -14.94 -7.21 -26.86
C HIS A 155 -15.49 -8.25 -25.88
N ARG A 156 -16.82 -8.24 -25.69
CA ARG A 156 -17.53 -9.27 -24.94
C ARG A 156 -17.11 -10.65 -25.44
N ALA A 157 -16.32 -11.35 -24.66
CA ALA A 157 -16.08 -12.77 -24.82
C ALA A 157 -15.94 -13.39 -23.42
N GLY A 158 -17.08 -13.52 -22.73
CA GLY A 158 -17.22 -14.58 -21.74
C GLY A 158 -17.20 -15.90 -22.49
N ARG A 159 -16.01 -16.37 -22.87
CA ARG A 159 -15.81 -17.70 -23.43
C ARG A 159 -15.26 -18.56 -22.31
N LEU A 160 -16.04 -19.58 -21.95
CA LEU A 160 -15.65 -20.72 -21.14
C LEU A 160 -14.32 -21.26 -21.71
N CYS A 161 -13.20 -21.06 -21.02
CA CYS A 161 -11.95 -21.72 -21.40
C CYS A 161 -12.11 -23.21 -21.07
N ARG A 162 -12.58 -24.01 -22.04
CA ARG A 162 -12.44 -25.47 -21.98
C ARG A 162 -10.96 -25.78 -22.11
N GLY A 163 -10.33 -26.27 -21.04
CA GLY A 163 -9.00 -26.84 -21.12
C GLY A 163 -9.07 -28.08 -22.02
N ARG A 164 -8.49 -28.02 -23.22
CA ARG A 164 -8.24 -29.24 -23.99
C ARG A 164 -7.12 -29.99 -23.27
N ARG A 165 -7.44 -31.11 -22.61
CA ARG A 165 -6.44 -32.15 -22.35
C ARG A 165 -6.18 -32.86 -23.67
N ASN A 166 -4.93 -32.85 -24.13
CA ASN A 166 -4.49 -33.75 -25.20
C ASN A 166 -4.31 -35.16 -24.60
N PRO A 167 -4.51 -36.23 -25.39
CA PRO A 167 -4.60 -37.61 -24.89
C PRO A 167 -3.30 -38.13 -24.27
#